data_AF-A0A7X6LUH0-F1
#
_entry.id   AF-A0A7X6LUH0-F1
#
_cell.length_a   1.000
_cell.length_b   1.000
_cell.length_c   1.000
_cell.angle_alpha   90.00
_cell.angle_beta   90.00
_cell.angle_gamma   90.00
#
_symmetry.space_group_name_H-M   'P 1'
#
loop_
_entity.id
_entity.type
_entity.pdbx_description
1 polymer ?
#
loop_
_entity_poly.entity_id
_entity_poly.type
_entity_poly.pdbx_seq_one_letter_code
_entity_poly.pdbx_strand_id
1 'polypeptide(L)' 'MIHAARSSVPTVGETHEDMQLHVECDPTLCAAKAVAMRTLVAAGRVRPDRSRRL' A
#
# COMPACT_ATOMS: atom_id res chain seq x y z
N MET A 1 2.87 -14.10 7.72
CA MET A 1 4.16 -13.41 7.96
C MET A 1 3.86 -11.92 8.00
N ILE A 2 4.19 -11.22 9.08
CA ILE A 2 3.99 -9.76 9.18
C ILE A 2 5.14 -9.11 8.41
N HIS A 3 4.84 -8.41 7.31
CA HIS A 3 5.85 -7.68 6.55
C HIS A 3 5.92 -6.23 7.07
N ALA A 4 7.09 -5.89 7.63
CA ALA A 4 7.36 -4.56 8.14
C ALA A 4 7.39 -3.54 6.98
N ALA A 5 6.82 -2.36 7.20
CA ALA A 5 6.89 -1.27 6.25
C ALA A 5 8.27 -0.59 6.29
N ARG A 6 8.59 0.16 5.24
CA ARG A 6 9.74 1.06 5.21
C ARG A 6 9.62 2.08 6.36
N SER A 7 10.75 2.41 6.98
CA SER A 7 10.81 3.41 8.06
C SER A 7 10.69 4.85 7.57
N SER A 8 10.91 5.10 6.28
CA SER A 8 10.78 6.40 5.61
C SER A 8 9.52 6.47 4.75
N VAL A 9 9.08 7.68 4.42
CA VAL A 9 7.97 7.88 3.46
C VAL A 9 8.44 7.46 2.07
N PRO A 10 7.83 6.43 1.45
CA PRO A 10 8.25 5.98 0.13
C PRO A 10 7.85 6.97 -0.95
N THR A 11 8.67 7.08 -1.99
CA THR A 11 8.32 7.72 -3.25
C THR A 11 7.22 6.94 -3.97
N VAL A 12 6.59 7.54 -4.99
CA VAL A 12 5.57 6.86 -5.80
C VAL A 12 6.15 5.60 -6.47
N GLY A 13 7.40 5.64 -6.96
CA GLY A 13 8.05 4.50 -7.59
C GLY A 13 8.27 3.34 -6.63
N GLU A 14 8.88 3.61 -5.47
CA GLU A 14 9.07 2.60 -4.41
C GLU A 14 7.74 2.02 -3.94
N THR A 15 6.71 2.86 -3.90
CA THR A 15 5.37 2.44 -3.54
C THR A 15 4.77 1.44 -4.55
N HIS A 16 5.00 1.66 -5.85
CA HIS A 16 4.59 0.71 -6.88
C HIS A 16 5.36 -0.61 -6.80
N GLU A 17 6.64 -0.57 -6.44
CA GLU A 17 7.44 -1.78 -6.17
C GLU A 17 6.88 -2.55 -4.97
N ASP A 18 6.63 -1.88 -3.85
CA ASP A 18 6.05 -2.50 -2.64
C ASP A 18 4.70 -3.16 -2.95
N MET A 19 3.84 -2.52 -3.77
CA MET A 19 2.56 -3.11 -4.19
C MET A 19 2.72 -4.38 -5.03
N GLN A 20 3.76 -4.45 -5.87
CA GLN A 20 4.05 -5.64 -6.68
C GLN A 20 4.61 -6.78 -5.81
N LEU A 21 5.58 -6.47 -4.94
CA LEU A 21 6.16 -7.43 -4.00
C LEU A 21 5.10 -8.00 -3.04
N HIS A 22 4.09 -7.20 -2.70
CA HIS A 22 3.02 -7.59 -1.79
C HIS A 22 1.67 -7.79 -2.50
N VAL A 23 1.68 -8.18 -3.78
CA VAL A 23 0.44 -8.31 -4.57
C VAL A 23 -0.58 -9.26 -3.92
N GLU A 24 -0.12 -10.38 -3.34
CA GLU A 24 -0.96 -11.38 -2.67
C GLU A 24 -1.27 -11.05 -1.20
N CYS A 25 -0.57 -10.08 -0.60
CA CYS A 25 -0.77 -9.75 0.80
C CYS A 25 -2.13 -9.06 1.04
N ASP A 26 -2.76 -9.32 2.17
CA ASP A 26 -3.90 -8.52 2.60
C ASP A 26 -3.42 -7.17 3.18
N PRO A 27 -3.94 -6.00 2.74
CA PRO A 27 -3.48 -4.70 3.22
C PRO A 27 -3.85 -4.39 4.68
N THR A 28 -4.77 -5.15 5.30
CA THR A 28 -5.06 -5.03 6.74
C THR A 28 -4.05 -5.78 7.60
N LEU A 29 -3.34 -6.76 7.02
CA LEU A 29 -2.37 -7.62 7.72
C LEU A 29 -0.91 -7.36 7.31
N CYS A 30 -0.68 -6.61 6.23
CA CYS A 30 0.64 -6.28 5.70
C CYS A 30 0.90 -4.78 5.80
N ALA A 31 1.78 -4.37 6.72
CA ALA A 31 2.07 -2.96 6.95
C ALA A 31 2.70 -2.28 5.71
N ALA A 32 3.59 -2.98 5.00
CA ALA A 32 4.20 -2.50 3.75
C ALA A 32 3.13 -2.18 2.69
N LYS A 33 2.23 -3.13 2.40
CA LYS A 33 1.13 -2.90 1.45
C LYS A 33 0.18 -1.80 1.91
N ALA A 34 -0.09 -1.71 3.20
CA ALA A 34 -0.95 -0.68 3.77
C ALA A 34 -0.37 0.73 3.59
N VAL A 35 0.93 0.90 3.89
CA VAL A 35 1.65 2.16 3.65
C VAL A 35 1.63 2.50 2.16
N ALA A 36 1.95 1.52 1.32
CA ALA A 36 2.02 1.73 -0.10
C ALA A 36 0.67 2.18 -0.70
N MET A 37 -0.42 1.49 -0.33
CA MET A 37 -1.77 1.88 -0.73
C MET A 37 -2.09 3.32 -0.28
N ARG A 38 -1.81 3.68 0.97
CA ARG A 38 -2.08 5.04 1.48
C ARG A 38 -1.28 6.11 0.72
N THR A 39 -0.02 5.85 0.41
CA THR A 39 0.83 6.77 -0.34
C THR A 39 0.31 7.00 -1.76
N LEU A 40 -0.12 5.94 -2.47
CA LEU A 40 -0.70 6.09 -3.81
C LEU A 40 -2.03 6.85 -3.80
N VAL A 41 -2.85 6.65 -2.76
CA VAL A 41 -4.08 7.41 -2.58
C VAL A 41 -3.80 8.88 -2.33
N ALA A 42 -2.84 9.20 -1.44
CA ALA A 42 -2.43 10.57 -1.16
C ALA A 42 -1.84 11.26 -2.40
N ALA A 43 -1.11 10.52 -3.23
CA ALA A 43 -0.56 11.01 -4.50
C ALA A 43 -1.59 11.06 -5.65
N GLY A 44 -2.85 10.69 -5.41
CA GLY A 44 -3.90 10.69 -6.43
C GLY A 44 -3.74 9.63 -7.53
N ARG A 45 -2.88 8.63 -7.33
CA ARG A 45 -2.60 7.56 -8.30
C ARG A 45 -3.57 6.39 -8.19
N VAL A 46 -4.17 6.20 -7.01
CA VAL A 46 -5.19 5.18 -6.75
C VAL A 46 -6.38 5.84 -6.08
N ARG A 47 -7.59 5.48 -6.52
CA ARG A 47 -8.82 5.78 -5.77
C ARG A 47 -9.33 4.49 -5.15
N PRO A 48 -9.39 4.38 -3.82
CA PRO A 48 -9.97 3.21 -3.19
C PRO A 48 -11.46 3.17 -3.53
N ASP A 49 -11.95 2.01 -3.92
CA ASP A 49 -13.37 1.79 -4.09
C ASP A 49 -14.07 2.03 -2.75
N ARG A 50 -14.91 3.06 -2.69
CA ARG A 50 -15.67 3.42 -1.49
C ARG A 50 -16.95 2.61 -1.34
N SER A 51 -17.33 1.86 -2.39
CA SER A 51 -18.50 0.98 -2.41
C SER A 51 -18.28 -0.25 -1.52
N ARG A 52 -17.03 -0.70 -1.42
CA ARG A 52 -16.58 -1.78 -0.54
C ARG A 52 -16.17 -1.27 0.86
N ARG A 53 -17.05 -0.53 1.53
CA ARG A 53 -17.00 -0.36 2.99
C ARG A 53 -18.04 -1.29 3.60
N LEU A 54 -17.61 -2.49 3.98
CA LEU A 54 -18.31 -3.32 4.96
C LEU A 54 -17.79 -2.97 6.35
#